data_AF-A0A939ZDR6-F1
#
_entry.id   AF-A0A939ZDR6-F1
#
_cell.length_a   1.000
_cell.length_b   1.000
_cell.length_c   1.000
_cell.angle_alpha   90.00
_cell.angle_beta   90.00
_cell.angle_gamma   90.00
#
_symmetry.space_group_name_H-M   'P 1'
#
loop_
_entity.id
_entity.type
_entity.pdbx_description
1 polymer ?
#
loop_
_entity_poly.entity_id
_entity_poly.type
_entity_poly.pdbx_seq_one_letter_code
_entity_poly.pdbx_strand_id
1 'polypeptide(L)'
;MCAAVLAGCGKSADSSSIPDEPKGNAVAESEPKQAEEQPESAEKIDDSVEKRSLAQRMSGKYSYHASGEEGEDEYYIMNVVNFGDNLYAFCGQAFSDGEENPEAYSFWATEFIPNDAKEMSSTDGNMVKVTELNFSVMSNAGKYWDSGHTGTISLADDGLLFEGFDQDGFLVADDGNSRFFHKDERVEDAFSYLKHEPDGGDKDLQGFWVMRDSGADLYIEFSGSDMYMYRKYPDREVFLAAGGCEYHDGSFDCRGNRIENGGMPFEFTADYKVEGGSLNIKIKDDAPDQMPAEATLERISEQDIHVTTTDEIALNEVVYEPVFTEILDVINYGYNIDREYDYVSGSLSEHINYGGMKDPLDEVGYRLEDISGDGIPELLIGYDADYLHNGGESYITGIYTIKDGKPVVTYAGGTKGSCRRLDEKRFASSVSGGVSLTVTGAFHLSDDGCDIIWDDCYFTDEKEDGSVGYFHNKTGVIDASRSEEMENGDEVFNEIM
;
A
#
# COMPACT_ATOMS: atom_id res chain seq x y z
N MET A 1 38.75 -14.58 -18.28
CA MET A 1 40.03 -14.42 -19.02
C MET A 1 39.66 -14.05 -20.46
N CYS A 2 40.14 -12.90 -20.98
CA CYS A 2 39.94 -12.30 -22.33
C CYS A 2 38.52 -11.80 -22.69
N ALA A 3 38.26 -10.76 -23.51
CA ALA A 3 38.98 -9.58 -24.01
C ALA A 3 37.97 -8.70 -24.81
N ALA A 4 38.14 -7.37 -24.80
CA ALA A 4 37.33 -6.36 -25.51
C ALA A 4 37.60 -6.26 -27.04
N VAL A 5 36.74 -5.52 -27.79
CA VAL A 5 37.07 -4.48 -28.83
C VAL A 5 35.86 -4.04 -29.73
N LEU A 6 35.56 -2.72 -29.75
CA LEU A 6 35.15 -1.73 -30.81
C LEU A 6 34.03 -2.06 -31.85
N ALA A 7 33.24 -1.15 -32.46
CA ALA A 7 32.98 0.31 -32.46
C ALA A 7 31.82 0.61 -33.46
N GLY A 8 31.21 1.82 -33.43
CA GLY A 8 30.48 2.35 -34.61
C GLY A 8 29.57 3.57 -34.37
N CYS A 9 30.01 4.75 -34.83
CA CYS A 9 29.29 6.03 -34.80
C CYS A 9 28.26 6.18 -35.96
N GLY A 10 27.25 7.03 -35.77
CA GLY A 10 26.44 7.63 -36.84
C GLY A 10 25.67 8.87 -36.39
N LYS A 11 25.81 10.00 -37.10
CA LYS A 11 25.30 11.35 -36.79
C LYS A 11 24.13 11.77 -37.70
N SER A 12 23.42 12.83 -37.25
CA SER A 12 22.69 13.88 -38.00
C SER A 12 21.28 13.50 -38.51
N ALA A 13 20.30 14.40 -38.65
CA ALA A 13 20.28 15.87 -38.72
C ALA A 13 18.89 16.46 -38.37
N ASP A 14 18.89 17.77 -38.11
CA ASP A 14 17.77 18.71 -37.96
C ASP A 14 16.64 18.61 -39.00
N SER A 15 15.42 19.05 -38.64
CA SER A 15 14.88 20.30 -39.22
C SER A 15 13.55 20.75 -38.59
N SER A 16 13.50 22.06 -38.38
CA SER A 16 12.40 22.95 -37.98
C SER A 16 11.24 23.04 -38.98
N SER A 17 10.03 23.36 -38.49
CA SER A 17 9.31 24.61 -38.83
C SER A 17 7.88 24.66 -38.27
N ILE A 18 7.63 25.67 -37.43
CA ILE A 18 6.35 26.39 -37.15
C ILE A 18 6.26 27.48 -38.26
N PRO A 19 5.09 27.92 -38.83
CA PRO A 19 4.09 28.68 -38.05
C PRO A 19 2.63 28.81 -38.54
N ASP A 20 1.86 29.48 -37.66
CA ASP A 20 0.87 30.55 -37.90
C ASP A 20 -0.59 30.33 -37.48
N GLU A 21 -0.99 31.15 -36.51
CA GLU A 21 -2.36 31.54 -36.17
C GLU A 21 -3.02 32.37 -37.30
N PRO A 22 -4.36 32.50 -37.25
CA PRO A 22 -4.91 33.85 -37.35
C PRO A 22 -6.02 34.17 -36.34
N LYS A 23 -6.05 35.46 -36.01
CA LYS A 23 -6.97 36.20 -35.13
C LYS A 23 -8.40 36.33 -35.67
N GLY A 24 -9.34 36.41 -34.73
CA GLY A 24 -10.32 37.51 -34.64
C GLY A 24 -11.78 37.20 -35.01
N ASN A 25 -12.70 37.37 -34.05
CA ASN A 25 -13.53 38.58 -33.93
C ASN A 25 -14.58 38.47 -32.82
N ALA A 26 -14.73 39.57 -32.09
CA ALA A 26 -15.81 39.83 -31.15
C ALA A 26 -17.06 40.36 -31.86
N VAL A 27 -18.24 39.98 -31.38
CA VAL A 27 -19.49 40.74 -31.55
C VAL A 27 -20.29 40.65 -30.25
N ALA A 28 -20.70 41.81 -29.74
CA ALA A 28 -21.59 42.01 -28.61
C ALA A 28 -23.00 42.36 -29.11
N GLU A 29 -24.04 41.85 -28.44
CA GLU A 29 -25.43 42.33 -28.46
C GLU A 29 -26.13 41.71 -27.23
N SER A 30 -26.28 42.45 -26.13
CA SER A 30 -27.45 43.26 -25.69
C SER A 30 -28.65 42.46 -25.19
N GLU A 31 -28.91 42.62 -23.88
CA GLU A 31 -30.00 42.08 -23.04
C GLU A 31 -31.43 42.37 -23.52
N PRO A 32 -32.41 41.68 -22.91
CA PRO A 32 -33.47 42.42 -22.21
C PRO A 32 -33.74 41.95 -20.76
N LYS A 33 -34.03 42.94 -19.91
CA LYS A 33 -34.43 42.86 -18.49
C LYS A 33 -35.81 42.25 -18.23
N GLN A 34 -35.94 41.52 -17.12
CA GLN A 34 -37.02 41.50 -16.09
C GLN A 34 -36.80 40.27 -15.19
N ALA A 35 -37.00 40.23 -13.87
CA ALA A 35 -37.62 41.12 -12.89
C ALA A 35 -36.95 40.91 -11.51
N GLU A 36 -36.98 41.93 -10.65
CA GLU A 36 -36.48 41.90 -9.27
C GLU A 36 -37.35 41.01 -8.38
N GLU A 37 -36.79 39.91 -7.89
CA GLU A 37 -37.20 39.27 -6.63
C GLU A 37 -36.16 39.61 -5.56
N GLN A 38 -36.64 40.08 -4.41
CA GLN A 38 -35.81 40.38 -3.25
C GLN A 38 -35.16 39.10 -2.73
N PRO A 39 -33.85 39.07 -2.42
CA PRO A 39 -33.29 37.94 -1.69
C PRO A 39 -33.76 38.04 -0.24
N GLU A 40 -34.47 36.99 0.18
CA GLU A 40 -34.66 36.63 1.57
C GLU A 40 -33.31 36.56 2.28
N SER A 41 -33.36 36.84 3.57
CA SER A 41 -32.25 36.94 4.52
C SER A 41 -31.07 36.04 4.21
N ALA A 42 -29.92 36.64 3.89
CA ALA A 42 -28.62 35.99 3.97
C ALA A 42 -28.49 35.36 5.35
N GLU A 43 -28.47 34.03 5.39
CA GLU A 43 -28.01 33.28 6.54
C GLU A 43 -26.64 33.82 6.95
N LYS A 44 -26.46 34.06 8.25
CA LYS A 44 -25.16 34.39 8.79
C LYS A 44 -24.27 33.17 8.56
N ILE A 45 -23.43 33.24 7.54
CA ILE A 45 -22.28 32.37 7.40
C ILE A 45 -21.47 32.52 8.68
N ASP A 46 -21.28 31.42 9.38
CA ASP A 46 -20.46 31.34 10.58
C ASP A 46 -19.01 31.73 10.22
N ASP A 47 -18.48 32.76 10.90
CA ASP A 47 -17.09 33.24 10.72
C ASP A 47 -16.04 32.11 10.98
N SER A 48 -16.46 30.94 11.47
CA SER A 48 -15.63 29.73 11.63
C SER A 48 -15.27 29.03 10.32
N VAL A 49 -16.03 29.22 9.24
CA VAL A 49 -15.79 28.57 7.94
C VAL A 49 -14.55 29.14 7.24
N GLU A 50 -14.22 30.42 7.46
CA GLU A 50 -13.07 31.10 6.82
C GLU A 50 -11.68 30.64 7.30
N LYS A 51 -11.60 29.68 8.23
CA LYS A 51 -10.31 29.20 8.80
C LYS A 51 -10.06 27.71 8.64
N ARG A 52 -10.97 26.96 8.01
CA ARG A 52 -10.79 25.52 7.81
C ARG A 52 -9.75 25.26 6.73
N SER A 53 -8.90 24.27 6.95
CA SER A 53 -7.96 23.78 5.94
C SER A 53 -8.72 23.20 4.72
N LEU A 54 -8.01 22.93 3.63
CA LEU A 54 -8.61 22.32 2.45
C LEU A 54 -9.09 20.90 2.78
N ALA A 55 -8.28 20.12 3.51
CA ALA A 55 -8.65 18.79 3.97
C ALA A 55 -9.94 18.82 4.81
N GLN A 56 -10.04 19.71 5.79
CA GLN A 56 -11.25 19.86 6.62
C GLN A 56 -12.49 20.30 5.82
N ARG A 57 -12.30 21.06 4.74
CA ARG A 57 -13.41 21.47 3.84
C ARG A 57 -13.81 20.38 2.86
N MET A 58 -12.90 19.46 2.54
CA MET A 58 -13.17 18.27 1.71
C MET A 58 -13.81 17.14 2.49
N SER A 59 -13.62 17.06 3.82
CA SER A 59 -14.31 16.09 4.67
C SER A 59 -15.83 16.19 4.54
N GLY A 60 -16.49 15.05 4.41
CA GLY A 60 -17.93 14.96 4.19
C GLY A 60 -18.34 13.71 3.45
N LYS A 61 -19.64 13.61 3.19
CA LYS A 61 -20.27 12.47 2.53
C LYS A 61 -20.62 12.81 1.11
N TYR A 62 -20.29 11.92 0.17
CA TYR A 62 -20.45 12.17 -1.25
C TYR A 62 -20.92 10.94 -2.01
N SER A 63 -21.71 11.15 -3.06
CA SER A 63 -22.12 10.09 -3.98
C SER A 63 -22.06 10.52 -5.44
N TYR A 64 -21.92 9.53 -6.31
CA TYR A 64 -22.07 9.65 -7.76
C TYR A 64 -23.02 8.57 -8.25
N HIS A 65 -24.04 8.97 -9.00
CA HIS A 65 -24.99 8.04 -9.61
C HIS A 65 -24.46 7.55 -10.96
N ALA A 66 -24.03 6.29 -11.00
CA ALA A 66 -23.58 5.61 -12.21
C ALA A 66 -24.79 4.94 -12.88
N SER A 67 -25.33 5.57 -13.93
CA SER A 67 -26.43 4.97 -14.70
C SER A 67 -25.91 3.92 -15.68
N GLY A 68 -26.28 2.66 -15.51
CA GLY A 68 -25.91 1.56 -16.42
C GLY A 68 -26.75 1.53 -17.70
N GLU A 69 -26.17 1.09 -18.83
CA GLU A 69 -26.90 0.98 -20.11
C GLU A 69 -28.04 -0.04 -20.08
N GLU A 70 -28.00 -1.02 -19.17
CA GLU A 70 -29.00 -2.09 -19.02
C GLU A 70 -29.94 -1.89 -17.81
N GLY A 71 -29.93 -0.71 -17.17
CA GLY A 71 -30.78 -0.40 -16.02
C GLY A 71 -30.29 -0.96 -14.68
N GLU A 72 -29.03 -1.37 -14.61
CA GLU A 72 -28.29 -1.57 -13.36
C GLU A 72 -27.74 -0.21 -12.93
N ASP A 73 -28.61 0.60 -12.33
CA ASP A 73 -28.22 1.88 -11.73
C ASP A 73 -27.48 1.58 -10.42
N GLU A 74 -26.31 2.18 -10.24
CA GLU A 74 -25.48 2.04 -9.03
C GLU A 74 -25.09 3.41 -8.48
N TYR A 75 -24.78 3.44 -7.19
CA TYR A 75 -24.14 4.58 -6.55
C TYR A 75 -22.70 4.23 -6.19
N TYR A 76 -21.81 5.14 -6.52
CA TYR A 76 -20.48 5.20 -5.94
C TYR A 76 -20.57 6.15 -4.76
N ILE A 77 -20.27 5.65 -3.57
CA ILE A 77 -20.40 6.39 -2.32
C ILE A 77 -19.03 6.54 -1.66
N MET A 78 -18.85 7.66 -0.97
CA MET A 78 -17.59 7.99 -0.34
C MET A 78 -17.85 8.84 0.91
N ASN A 79 -17.28 8.44 2.04
CA ASN A 79 -17.22 9.27 3.24
C ASN A 79 -15.77 9.69 3.46
N VAL A 80 -15.48 10.95 3.14
CA VAL A 80 -14.16 11.57 3.28
C VAL A 80 -13.99 12.06 4.70
N VAL A 81 -12.93 11.62 5.35
CA VAL A 81 -12.56 11.97 6.72
C VAL A 81 -11.13 12.49 6.75
N ASN A 82 -10.83 13.37 7.71
CA ASN A 82 -9.48 13.92 7.88
C ASN A 82 -8.94 13.67 9.29
N PHE A 83 -7.61 13.57 9.40
CA PHE A 83 -6.89 13.60 10.68
C PHE A 83 -5.62 14.44 10.52
N GLY A 84 -5.56 15.62 11.15
CA GLY A 84 -4.42 16.53 11.05
C GLY A 84 -4.00 16.82 9.60
N ASP A 85 -4.95 17.30 8.79
CA ASP A 85 -4.83 17.55 7.35
C ASP A 85 -4.47 16.36 6.42
N ASN A 86 -4.27 15.16 6.95
CA ASN A 86 -4.29 13.94 6.13
C ASN A 86 -5.72 13.58 5.75
N LEU A 87 -5.95 13.11 4.52
CA LEU A 87 -7.28 12.87 3.95
C LEU A 87 -7.46 11.40 3.60
N TYR A 88 -8.55 10.81 4.10
CA TYR A 88 -8.92 9.42 3.89
C TYR A 88 -10.35 9.33 3.41
N ALA A 89 -10.72 8.20 2.84
CA ALA A 89 -12.10 7.92 2.50
C ALA A 89 -12.47 6.48 2.76
N PHE A 90 -13.70 6.27 3.24
CA PHE A 90 -14.39 5.01 3.14
C PHE A 90 -15.20 5.02 1.84
N CYS A 91 -14.83 4.18 0.89
CA CYS A 91 -15.37 4.15 -0.46
C CYS A 91 -16.21 2.89 -0.66
N GLY A 92 -17.22 2.95 -1.53
CA GLY A 92 -17.97 1.76 -1.87
C GLY A 92 -18.92 1.90 -3.05
N GLN A 93 -19.42 0.76 -3.50
CA GLN A 93 -20.50 0.62 -4.47
C GLN A 93 -21.78 0.21 -3.75
N ALA A 94 -22.87 0.88 -4.04
CA ALA A 94 -24.18 0.65 -3.46
C ALA A 94 -25.24 0.48 -4.56
N PHE A 95 -26.24 -0.36 -4.31
CA PHE A 95 -27.35 -0.53 -5.24
C PHE A 95 -28.25 0.72 -5.28
N SER A 96 -28.80 1.02 -6.45
CA SER A 96 -29.77 2.11 -6.61
C SER A 96 -31.07 1.89 -5.85
N ASP A 97 -31.48 0.65 -5.56
CA ASP A 97 -32.70 0.37 -4.80
C ASP A 97 -32.61 0.78 -3.32
N GLY A 98 -31.40 1.11 -2.84
CA GLY A 98 -31.11 1.73 -1.56
C GLY A 98 -31.22 3.27 -1.55
N GLU A 99 -31.98 3.92 -2.43
CA GLU A 99 -31.99 5.39 -2.58
C GLU A 99 -32.17 6.19 -1.27
N GLU A 100 -32.82 5.64 -0.24
CA GLU A 100 -32.99 6.34 1.05
C GLU A 100 -31.75 6.21 1.96
N ASN A 101 -30.95 5.15 1.80
CA ASN A 101 -29.74 4.87 2.57
C ASN A 101 -28.83 3.91 1.76
N PRO A 102 -27.99 4.41 0.84
CA PRO A 102 -27.12 3.57 0.05
C PRO A 102 -26.05 2.94 0.95
N GLU A 103 -26.22 1.64 1.22
CA GLU A 103 -25.25 0.82 1.94
C GLU A 103 -24.30 0.16 0.93
N ALA A 104 -22.99 0.22 1.18
CA ALA A 104 -22.02 -0.40 0.30
C ALA A 104 -22.14 -1.93 0.33
N TYR A 105 -22.31 -2.55 -0.84
CA TYR A 105 -22.17 -4.01 -1.00
C TYR A 105 -20.71 -4.40 -1.31
N SER A 106 -19.92 -3.46 -1.81
CA SER A 106 -18.49 -3.56 -2.07
C SER A 106 -17.84 -2.31 -1.52
N PHE A 107 -16.80 -2.44 -0.69
CA PHE A 107 -16.19 -1.31 0.00
C PHE A 107 -14.69 -1.48 0.16
N TRP A 108 -13.99 -0.36 0.23
CA TRP A 108 -12.56 -0.25 0.50
C TRP A 108 -12.27 1.08 1.19
N ALA A 109 -11.02 1.29 1.56
CA ALA A 109 -10.56 2.55 2.12
C ALA A 109 -9.44 3.09 1.25
N THR A 110 -9.38 4.42 1.19
CA THR A 110 -8.46 5.16 0.35
C THR A 110 -7.78 6.23 1.18
N GLU A 111 -6.51 6.46 0.91
CA GLU A 111 -5.79 7.65 1.36
C GLU A 111 -5.43 8.53 0.17
N PHE A 112 -5.64 9.83 0.32
CA PHE A 112 -5.24 10.83 -0.68
C PHE A 112 -3.98 11.55 -0.21
N ILE A 113 -2.83 11.08 -0.70
CA ILE A 113 -1.52 11.61 -0.29
C ILE A 113 -1.15 12.81 -1.14
N PRO A 114 -1.02 14.02 -0.56
CA PRO A 114 -0.70 15.22 -1.32
C PRO A 114 0.74 15.23 -1.81
N ASN A 115 0.94 15.84 -2.98
CA ASN A 115 2.29 16.15 -3.47
C ASN A 115 2.97 17.26 -2.65
N ASP A 116 2.18 18.19 -2.07
CA ASP A 116 2.65 19.25 -1.16
C ASP A 116 1.67 19.37 0.01
N ALA A 117 2.12 19.05 1.22
CA ALA A 117 1.34 19.16 2.45
C ALA A 117 0.73 20.57 2.69
N LYS A 118 1.32 21.62 2.12
CA LYS A 118 0.80 22.99 2.23
C LYS A 118 -0.51 23.20 1.47
N GLU A 119 -0.77 22.41 0.43
CA GLU A 119 -2.03 22.47 -0.31
C GLU A 119 -3.18 21.99 0.58
N MET A 120 -2.99 20.91 1.35
CA MET A 120 -3.99 20.39 2.27
C MET A 120 -4.32 21.36 3.42
N SER A 121 -3.30 22.04 3.94
CA SER A 121 -3.46 23.03 5.02
C SER A 121 -3.94 24.41 4.54
N SER A 122 -4.13 24.61 3.22
CA SER A 122 -4.56 25.89 2.66
C SER A 122 -6.00 26.25 3.04
N THR A 123 -6.22 27.48 3.49
CA THR A 123 -7.56 28.00 3.82
C THR A 123 -8.27 28.67 2.64
N ASP A 124 -7.55 28.96 1.55
CA ASP A 124 -8.04 29.71 0.39
C ASP A 124 -7.93 28.94 -0.94
N GLY A 125 -7.08 27.92 -1.00
CA GLY A 125 -7.00 26.96 -2.09
C GLY A 125 -8.24 26.08 -2.17
N ASN A 126 -8.53 25.53 -3.34
CA ASN A 126 -9.66 24.63 -3.58
C ASN A 126 -9.26 23.41 -4.41
N MET A 127 -7.96 23.16 -4.56
CA MET A 127 -7.43 22.11 -5.41
C MET A 127 -6.17 21.56 -4.76
N VAL A 128 -5.98 20.24 -4.87
CA VAL A 128 -4.77 19.56 -4.42
C VAL A 128 -4.42 18.46 -5.41
N LYS A 129 -3.13 18.33 -5.72
CA LYS A 129 -2.63 17.18 -6.46
C LYS A 129 -2.25 16.07 -5.48
N VAL A 130 -2.78 14.87 -5.71
CA VAL A 130 -2.62 13.74 -4.80
C VAL A 130 -2.25 12.47 -5.56
N THR A 131 -1.65 11.53 -4.84
CA THR A 131 -1.65 10.10 -5.16
C THR A 131 -2.72 9.44 -4.31
N GLU A 132 -3.70 8.83 -4.96
CA GLU A 132 -4.64 7.90 -4.33
C GLU A 132 -3.92 6.58 -4.03
N LEU A 133 -4.00 6.10 -2.79
CA LEU A 133 -3.60 4.75 -2.44
C LEU A 133 -4.77 4.02 -1.80
N ASN A 134 -5.15 2.88 -2.38
CA ASN A 134 -6.19 2.04 -1.83
C ASN A 134 -5.60 1.03 -0.84
N PHE A 135 -6.32 0.79 0.25
CA PHE A 135 -6.01 -0.24 1.21
C PHE A 135 -7.26 -1.07 1.55
N SER A 136 -7.08 -2.39 1.52
CA SER A 136 -8.18 -3.33 1.71
C SER A 136 -8.68 -3.30 3.14
N VAL A 137 -9.99 -3.27 3.21
CA VAL A 137 -10.77 -3.23 4.43
C VAL A 137 -10.95 -4.64 5.02
N MET A 138 -10.61 -5.74 4.32
CA MET A 138 -10.81 -7.11 4.83
C MET A 138 -9.64 -8.07 4.58
N SER A 139 -8.80 -7.83 3.56
CA SER A 139 -7.79 -8.79 3.11
C SER A 139 -6.34 -8.39 3.38
N ASN A 140 -6.06 -7.12 3.67
CA ASN A 140 -4.68 -6.61 3.76
C ASN A 140 -4.38 -5.81 5.05
N ALA A 141 -5.31 -5.79 6.01
CA ALA A 141 -5.12 -5.21 7.35
C ALA A 141 -4.46 -3.81 7.34
N GLY A 142 -5.00 -2.88 6.55
CA GLY A 142 -4.48 -1.50 6.46
C GLY A 142 -3.23 -1.29 5.61
N LYS A 143 -2.73 -2.33 4.94
CA LYS A 143 -1.65 -2.20 3.96
C LYS A 143 -2.18 -1.78 2.59
N TYR A 144 -1.45 -0.90 1.91
CA TYR A 144 -1.71 -0.56 0.51
C TYR A 144 -1.58 -1.79 -0.39
N TRP A 145 -2.37 -1.87 -1.45
CA TRP A 145 -2.34 -3.01 -2.39
C TRP A 145 -2.09 -2.62 -3.85
N ASP A 146 -1.96 -1.33 -4.14
CA ASP A 146 -1.62 -0.81 -5.46
C ASP A 146 -0.48 0.21 -5.35
N SER A 147 0.08 0.59 -6.50
CA SER A 147 1.11 1.64 -6.61
C SER A 147 0.52 3.05 -6.66
N GLY A 148 -0.79 3.17 -6.56
CA GLY A 148 -1.53 4.41 -6.52
C GLY A 148 -1.75 5.11 -7.84
N HIS A 149 -2.83 5.89 -7.88
CA HIS A 149 -3.24 6.67 -9.04
C HIS A 149 -3.06 8.16 -8.74
N THR A 150 -2.26 8.85 -9.55
CA THR A 150 -2.06 10.29 -9.36
C THR A 150 -3.18 11.06 -10.03
N GLY A 151 -3.77 12.02 -9.34
CA GLY A 151 -4.81 12.88 -9.90
C GLY A 151 -4.92 14.20 -9.15
N THR A 152 -5.99 14.93 -9.44
CA THR A 152 -6.32 16.21 -8.82
C THR A 152 -7.70 16.14 -8.21
N ILE A 153 -7.82 16.58 -6.96
CA ILE A 153 -9.12 16.77 -6.29
C ILE A 153 -9.40 18.26 -6.24
N SER A 154 -10.56 18.67 -6.75
CA SER A 154 -11.04 20.05 -6.65
C SER A 154 -12.31 20.12 -5.80
N LEU A 155 -12.28 20.98 -4.79
CA LEU A 155 -13.44 21.32 -3.97
C LEU A 155 -14.35 22.30 -4.71
N ALA A 156 -15.62 21.92 -4.84
CA ALA A 156 -16.71 22.75 -5.34
C ALA A 156 -17.76 22.99 -4.24
N ASP A 157 -18.72 23.88 -4.49
CA ASP A 157 -19.77 24.21 -3.51
C ASP A 157 -20.63 22.98 -3.16
N ASP A 158 -20.94 22.17 -4.16
CA ASP A 158 -21.86 21.03 -4.10
C ASP A 158 -21.17 19.66 -4.10
N GLY A 159 -19.84 19.58 -4.05
CA GLY A 159 -19.15 18.30 -4.16
C GLY A 159 -17.64 18.36 -4.36
N LEU A 160 -17.10 17.23 -4.80
CA LEU A 160 -15.69 17.04 -5.15
C LEU A 160 -15.58 16.61 -6.61
N LEU A 161 -14.71 17.28 -7.36
CA LEU A 161 -14.33 16.90 -8.71
C LEU A 161 -12.98 16.16 -8.67
N PHE A 162 -12.95 14.96 -9.21
CA PHE A 162 -11.74 14.16 -9.39
C PHE A 162 -11.33 14.20 -10.86
N GLU A 163 -10.05 14.48 -11.14
CA GLU A 163 -9.52 14.58 -12.50
C GLU A 163 -8.17 13.87 -12.63
N GLY A 164 -7.97 13.18 -13.75
CA GLY A 164 -6.66 12.62 -14.13
C GLY A 164 -6.22 11.35 -13.40
N PHE A 165 -7.10 10.69 -12.64
CA PHE A 165 -6.84 9.38 -12.05
C PHE A 165 -6.99 8.29 -13.13
N ASP A 166 -5.88 7.94 -13.79
CA ASP A 166 -5.86 6.92 -14.83
C ASP A 166 -6.11 5.52 -14.23
N GLN A 167 -7.00 4.72 -14.82
CA GLN A 167 -7.24 3.29 -14.48
C GLN A 167 -7.85 2.97 -13.11
N ASP A 168 -8.43 3.95 -12.41
CA ASP A 168 -9.09 3.70 -11.12
C ASP A 168 -10.54 3.19 -11.25
N GLY A 169 -11.28 3.60 -12.30
CA GLY A 169 -12.67 3.20 -12.55
C GLY A 169 -13.71 3.80 -11.57
N PHE A 170 -13.31 4.17 -10.34
CA PHE A 170 -14.18 4.70 -9.28
C PHE A 170 -14.11 6.24 -9.11
N LEU A 171 -12.94 6.85 -9.14
CA LEU A 171 -12.75 8.29 -9.10
C LEU A 171 -12.86 8.89 -10.50
N VAL A 172 -12.50 8.13 -11.54
CA VAL A 172 -12.64 8.53 -12.94
C VAL A 172 -13.03 7.28 -13.75
N ALA A 173 -13.96 7.42 -14.69
CA ALA A 173 -14.33 6.31 -15.58
C ALA A 173 -13.16 5.95 -16.52
N ASP A 174 -13.06 4.69 -16.94
CA ASP A 174 -11.99 4.21 -17.83
C ASP A 174 -11.88 5.00 -19.16
N ASP A 175 -12.99 5.58 -19.62
CA ASP A 175 -13.09 6.40 -20.83
C ASP A 175 -13.24 7.91 -20.55
N GLY A 176 -13.23 8.29 -19.27
CA GLY A 176 -13.42 9.65 -18.79
C GLY A 176 -12.11 10.32 -18.39
N ASN A 177 -12.15 11.65 -18.25
CA ASN A 177 -11.04 12.43 -17.68
C ASN A 177 -11.37 12.95 -16.27
N SER A 178 -12.63 12.83 -15.84
CA SER A 178 -13.10 13.37 -14.56
C SER A 178 -14.38 12.71 -14.08
N ARG A 179 -14.64 12.75 -12.77
CA ARG A 179 -15.95 12.44 -12.15
C ARG A 179 -16.26 13.44 -11.05
N PHE A 180 -17.54 13.82 -10.94
CA PHE A 180 -18.01 14.73 -9.91
C PHE A 180 -18.87 13.98 -8.90
N PHE A 181 -18.44 13.95 -7.63
CA PHE A 181 -19.19 13.38 -6.54
C PHE A 181 -19.94 14.50 -5.81
N HIS A 182 -21.27 14.41 -5.78
CA HIS A 182 -22.13 15.38 -5.10
C HIS A 182 -22.18 15.11 -3.60
N LYS A 183 -22.28 16.15 -2.78
CA LYS A 183 -22.57 15.99 -1.35
C LYS A 183 -23.86 15.21 -1.14
N ASP A 184 -23.81 14.19 -0.30
CA ASP A 184 -24.91 13.27 -0.09
C ASP A 184 -24.93 12.71 1.34
N GLU A 185 -25.74 13.31 2.21
CA GLU A 185 -25.86 12.91 3.62
C GLU A 185 -26.46 11.51 3.83
N ARG A 186 -26.99 10.88 2.77
CA ARG A 186 -27.52 9.51 2.85
C ARG A 186 -26.41 8.47 2.92
N VAL A 187 -25.20 8.81 2.48
CA VAL A 187 -24.04 7.91 2.52
C VAL A 187 -23.73 7.53 3.97
N GLU A 188 -23.33 6.29 4.16
CA GLU A 188 -23.02 5.75 5.47
C GLU A 188 -21.82 6.42 6.16
N ASP A 189 -21.80 6.31 7.48
CA ASP A 189 -20.71 6.83 8.29
C ASP A 189 -19.51 5.88 8.29
N ALA A 190 -18.31 6.40 7.97
CA ALA A 190 -17.06 5.65 8.09
C ALA A 190 -16.84 5.14 9.52
N PHE A 191 -17.38 5.86 10.52
CA PHE A 191 -17.29 5.50 11.93
C PHE A 191 -18.67 5.46 12.59
N SER A 192 -19.31 4.30 12.60
CA SER A 192 -20.69 4.14 13.06
C SER A 192 -20.88 4.26 14.58
N TYR A 193 -19.78 4.36 15.34
CA TYR A 193 -19.81 4.41 16.81
C TYR A 193 -19.57 5.81 17.40
N LEU A 194 -19.40 6.83 16.57
CA LEU A 194 -19.32 8.21 17.04
C LEU A 194 -20.64 8.62 17.71
N LYS A 195 -20.52 9.40 18.78
CA LYS A 195 -21.64 9.90 19.59
C LYS A 195 -22.00 11.34 19.24
N HIS A 196 -21.04 12.13 18.75
CA HIS A 196 -21.26 13.51 18.33
C HIS A 196 -21.86 14.41 19.43
N GLU A 197 -21.42 14.22 20.68
CA GLU A 197 -21.84 15.09 21.80
C GLU A 197 -20.71 16.08 22.10
N PRO A 198 -20.77 17.32 21.57
CA PRO A 198 -19.65 18.28 21.67
C PRO A 198 -19.39 18.75 23.11
N ASP A 199 -20.42 18.73 23.95
CA ASP A 199 -20.31 19.02 25.39
C ASP A 199 -19.98 17.77 26.23
N GLY A 200 -19.83 16.61 25.57
CA GLY A 200 -19.38 15.37 26.17
C GLY A 200 -17.89 15.40 26.50
N GLY A 201 -17.42 14.41 27.25
CA GLY A 201 -16.00 14.22 27.51
C GLY A 201 -15.42 14.89 28.74
N ASP A 202 -14.21 14.47 29.09
CA ASP A 202 -13.39 15.13 30.09
C ASP A 202 -12.63 16.30 29.46
N LYS A 203 -12.71 17.48 30.10
CA LYS A 203 -12.08 18.72 29.62
C LYS A 203 -10.57 18.65 29.59
N ASP A 204 -9.96 17.85 30.48
CA ASP A 204 -8.52 17.71 30.55
C ASP A 204 -7.99 16.82 29.41
N LEU A 205 -8.83 15.97 28.82
CA LEU A 205 -8.46 15.12 27.67
C LEU A 205 -8.61 15.83 26.32
N GLN A 206 -9.48 16.83 26.18
CA GLN A 206 -9.80 17.44 24.89
C GLN A 206 -8.57 17.90 24.10
N GLY A 207 -8.61 17.73 22.77
CA GLY A 207 -7.56 18.10 21.82
C GLY A 207 -6.65 16.95 21.42
N PHE A 208 -5.50 17.30 20.85
CA PHE A 208 -4.57 16.36 20.22
C PHE A 208 -3.42 15.94 21.13
N TRP A 209 -3.08 14.66 21.02
CA TRP A 209 -2.03 14.00 21.76
C TRP A 209 -1.21 13.14 20.81
N VAL A 210 0.08 13.00 21.10
CA VAL A 210 0.96 12.11 20.34
C VAL A 210 1.83 11.28 21.27
N MET A 211 1.96 9.99 20.96
CA MET A 211 3.00 9.13 21.48
C MET A 211 4.08 9.01 20.42
N ARG A 212 5.27 9.53 20.74
CA ARG A 212 6.43 9.43 19.85
C ARG A 212 7.01 8.02 19.92
N ASP A 213 7.12 7.35 18.78
CA ASP A 213 7.70 6.02 18.66
C ASP A 213 8.76 6.01 17.54
N SER A 214 9.74 5.11 17.65
CA SER A 214 10.83 4.96 16.69
C SER A 214 10.38 4.54 15.29
N GLY A 215 9.22 3.89 15.15
CA GLY A 215 8.66 3.47 13.85
C GLY A 215 7.69 4.49 13.27
N ALA A 216 6.60 4.75 13.99
CA ALA A 216 5.58 5.73 13.60
C ALA A 216 4.88 6.30 14.82
N ASP A 217 4.63 7.60 14.82
CA ASP A 217 3.91 8.28 15.88
C ASP A 217 2.44 7.85 15.94
N LEU A 218 1.92 7.62 17.14
CA LEU A 218 0.49 7.39 17.39
C LEU A 218 -0.13 8.71 17.85
N TYR A 219 -1.08 9.21 17.08
CA TYR A 219 -1.86 10.39 17.39
C TYR A 219 -3.24 10.00 17.92
N ILE A 220 -3.71 10.75 18.92
CA ILE A 220 -5.07 10.61 19.48
C ILE A 220 -5.69 11.99 19.60
N GLU A 221 -6.90 12.14 19.09
CA GLU A 221 -7.75 13.31 19.31
C GLU A 221 -8.91 12.93 20.22
N PHE A 222 -9.17 13.73 21.24
CA PHE A 222 -10.44 13.70 21.98
C PHE A 222 -11.25 14.96 21.64
N SER A 223 -12.46 14.78 21.13
CA SER A 223 -13.35 15.85 20.69
C SER A 223 -14.77 15.61 21.18
N GLY A 224 -15.17 16.32 22.24
CA GLY A 224 -16.41 16.06 22.94
C GLY A 224 -16.43 14.64 23.51
N SER A 225 -17.48 13.89 23.19
CA SER A 225 -17.61 12.47 23.53
C SER A 225 -16.84 11.53 22.59
N ASP A 226 -16.22 12.02 21.53
CA ASP A 226 -15.59 11.18 20.50
C ASP A 226 -14.07 11.11 20.67
N MET A 227 -13.50 10.01 20.19
CA MET A 227 -12.06 9.78 20.15
C MET A 227 -11.66 9.29 18.75
N TYR A 228 -10.62 9.89 18.20
CA TYR A 228 -10.00 9.51 16.93
C TYR A 228 -8.56 9.07 17.20
N MET A 229 -8.12 8.03 16.49
CA MET A 229 -6.77 7.49 16.60
C MET A 229 -6.18 7.32 15.22
N TYR A 230 -4.94 7.74 15.09
CA TYR A 230 -4.22 7.72 13.82
C TYR A 230 -2.78 7.27 14.03
N ARG A 231 -2.34 6.32 13.22
CA ARG A 231 -0.93 5.93 13.11
C ARG A 231 -0.65 5.51 11.69
N LYS A 232 0.42 6.03 11.10
CA LYS A 232 0.83 5.68 9.73
C LYS A 232 2.30 5.31 9.68
N TYR A 233 2.57 4.15 9.10
CA TYR A 233 3.88 3.77 8.62
C TYR A 233 3.89 4.08 7.11
N PRO A 234 4.64 5.11 6.65
CA PRO A 234 4.53 5.63 5.28
C PRO A 234 4.68 4.59 4.16
N ASP A 235 5.34 3.47 4.45
CA ASP A 235 5.68 2.39 3.54
C ASP A 235 4.87 1.10 3.74
N ARG A 236 4.02 1.02 4.77
CA ARG A 236 3.49 -0.27 5.22
C ARG A 236 2.02 -0.30 5.56
N GLU A 237 1.55 0.58 6.42
CA GLU A 237 0.25 0.41 7.08
C GLU A 237 -0.34 1.73 7.54
N VAL A 238 -1.64 1.88 7.30
CA VAL A 238 -2.47 2.96 7.83
C VAL A 238 -3.41 2.37 8.89
N PHE A 239 -3.36 2.95 10.08
CA PHE A 239 -4.34 2.71 11.15
C PHE A 239 -5.14 4.00 11.38
N LEU A 240 -6.44 3.92 11.10
CA LEU A 240 -7.35 5.03 11.36
C LEU A 240 -8.65 4.49 11.99
N ALA A 241 -8.86 4.88 13.23
CA ALA A 241 -9.97 4.40 14.04
C ALA A 241 -10.67 5.57 14.72
N ALA A 242 -11.98 5.45 14.89
CA ALA A 242 -12.72 6.39 15.70
C ALA A 242 -13.89 5.72 16.42
N GLY A 243 -14.34 6.36 17.50
CA GLY A 243 -15.41 5.84 18.32
C GLY A 243 -15.87 6.80 19.39
N GLY A 244 -17.01 6.47 19.99
CA GLY A 244 -17.59 7.20 21.10
C GLY A 244 -17.05 6.71 22.45
N CYS A 245 -16.83 7.63 23.36
CA CYS A 245 -16.34 7.39 24.70
C CYS A 245 -17.40 7.64 25.78
N GLU A 246 -17.34 6.87 26.87
CA GLU A 246 -18.05 7.11 28.12
C GLU A 246 -17.04 7.41 29.21
N TYR A 247 -17.12 8.61 29.77
CA TYR A 247 -16.11 9.10 30.70
C TYR A 247 -16.58 8.93 32.14
N HIS A 248 -15.65 8.46 32.97
CA HIS A 248 -15.78 8.26 34.40
C HIS A 248 -14.61 8.96 35.13
N ASP A 249 -14.62 8.98 36.47
CA ASP A 249 -13.58 9.63 37.27
C ASP A 249 -12.21 8.94 37.09
N GLY A 250 -11.37 9.49 36.20
CA GLY A 250 -10.04 8.98 35.87
C GLY A 250 -10.00 7.79 34.91
N SER A 251 -11.10 7.46 34.23
CA SER A 251 -11.15 6.39 33.23
C SER A 251 -12.18 6.66 32.13
N PHE A 252 -12.11 5.96 31.01
CA PHE A 252 -13.16 5.96 29.99
C PHE A 252 -13.32 4.58 29.34
N ASP A 253 -14.53 4.32 28.84
CA ASP A 253 -14.82 3.19 27.97
C ASP A 253 -14.94 3.73 26.54
N CYS A 254 -14.24 3.14 25.57
CA CYS A 254 -14.33 3.51 24.16
C CYS A 254 -14.92 2.35 23.37
N ARG A 255 -15.92 2.65 22.53
CA ARG A 255 -16.42 1.73 21.50
C ARG A 255 -16.25 2.39 20.15
N GLY A 256 -15.55 1.72 19.24
CA GLY A 256 -15.17 2.28 17.95
C GLY A 256 -15.08 1.25 16.84
N ASN A 257 -14.72 1.71 15.66
CA ASN A 257 -14.36 0.84 14.54
C ASN A 257 -13.13 1.38 13.80
N ARG A 258 -12.48 0.46 13.08
CA ARG A 258 -11.31 0.71 12.22
C ARG A 258 -11.77 0.88 10.78
N ILE A 259 -11.33 1.93 10.09
CA ILE A 259 -11.66 2.12 8.67
C ILE A 259 -10.99 1.03 7.83
N GLU A 260 -9.77 0.63 8.18
CA GLU A 260 -8.93 -0.30 7.44
C GLU A 260 -9.29 -1.77 7.62
N ASN A 261 -10.26 -2.09 8.48
CA ASN A 261 -10.62 -3.48 8.81
C ASN A 261 -12.13 -3.71 8.85
N GLY A 262 -12.88 -3.30 7.84
CA GLY A 262 -14.29 -3.67 7.68
C GLY A 262 -15.25 -2.79 8.42
N GLY A 263 -14.78 -1.69 9.02
CA GLY A 263 -15.51 -1.14 10.16
C GLY A 263 -15.59 -2.15 11.31
N MET A 264 -14.64 -3.09 11.43
CA MET A 264 -14.63 -4.07 12.51
C MET A 264 -14.63 -3.35 13.85
N PRO A 265 -15.62 -3.63 14.70
CA PRO A 265 -15.76 -2.96 15.97
C PRO A 265 -14.65 -3.38 16.93
N PHE A 266 -14.26 -2.47 17.80
CA PHE A 266 -13.47 -2.74 18.99
C PHE A 266 -14.09 -2.02 20.19
N GLU A 267 -13.77 -2.49 21.38
CA GLU A 267 -14.18 -1.88 22.63
C GLU A 267 -13.07 -2.07 23.66
N PHE A 268 -12.69 -1.00 24.35
CA PHE A 268 -11.69 -1.09 25.42
C PHE A 268 -11.97 -0.09 26.54
N THR A 269 -11.54 -0.46 27.74
CA THR A 269 -11.52 0.43 28.91
C THR A 269 -10.11 0.93 29.15
N ALA A 270 -9.95 2.21 29.49
CA ALA A 270 -8.68 2.79 29.86
C ALA A 270 -8.76 3.65 31.13
N ASP A 271 -7.79 3.49 32.03
CA ASP A 271 -7.49 4.51 33.03
C ASP A 271 -6.64 5.60 32.40
N TYR A 272 -6.84 6.86 32.82
CA TYR A 272 -6.00 7.95 32.36
C TYR A 272 -5.62 8.93 33.47
N LYS A 273 -4.53 9.65 33.23
CA LYS A 273 -4.08 10.74 34.10
C LYS A 273 -3.39 11.83 33.29
N VAL A 274 -3.89 13.05 33.40
CA VAL A 274 -3.29 14.24 32.77
C VAL A 274 -2.47 15.02 33.79
N GLU A 275 -1.17 15.19 33.55
CA GLU A 275 -0.28 15.99 34.40
C GLU A 275 0.72 16.77 33.56
N GLY A 276 0.76 18.10 33.73
CA GLY A 276 1.80 18.94 33.14
C GLY A 276 1.88 18.92 31.61
N GLY A 277 0.76 18.68 30.91
CA GLY A 277 0.73 18.57 29.45
C GLY A 277 1.05 17.17 28.92
N SER A 278 1.19 16.18 29.80
CA SER A 278 1.34 14.77 29.47
C SER A 278 0.08 14.00 29.86
N LEU A 279 -0.32 13.06 29.01
CA LEU A 279 -1.42 12.13 29.24
C LEU A 279 -0.83 10.72 29.39
N ASN A 280 -1.10 10.08 30.52
CA ASN A 280 -0.77 8.68 30.72
C ASN A 280 -2.05 7.86 30.57
N ILE A 281 -2.06 6.89 29.67
CA ILE A 281 -3.17 5.97 29.42
C ILE A 281 -2.72 4.57 29.81
N LYS A 282 -3.59 3.83 30.49
CA LYS A 282 -3.42 2.41 30.78
C LYS A 282 -4.67 1.64 30.39
N ILE A 283 -4.53 0.79 29.39
CA ILE A 283 -5.59 -0.08 28.89
C ILE A 283 -5.83 -1.22 29.89
N LYS A 284 -7.09 -1.52 30.18
CA LYS A 284 -7.49 -2.64 31.07
C LYS A 284 -7.86 -3.91 30.32
N ASP A 285 -8.43 -3.75 29.13
CA ASP A 285 -8.97 -4.83 28.31
C ASP A 285 -8.21 -4.93 26.98
N ASP A 286 -8.75 -5.65 26.00
CA ASP A 286 -8.13 -5.83 24.69
C ASP A 286 -8.32 -4.55 23.85
N ALA A 287 -7.23 -3.86 23.52
CA ALA A 287 -7.25 -2.67 22.66
C ALA A 287 -6.77 -3.03 21.25
N PRO A 288 -6.98 -2.15 20.25
CA PRO A 288 -6.34 -2.31 18.95
C PRO A 288 -4.82 -2.49 19.10
N ASP A 289 -4.22 -3.38 18.30
CA ASP A 289 -2.79 -3.75 18.37
C ASP A 289 -1.84 -2.54 18.25
N GLN A 290 -2.30 -1.46 17.61
CA GLN A 290 -1.56 -0.23 17.42
C GLN A 290 -1.44 0.62 18.70
N MET A 291 -2.23 0.31 19.74
CA MET A 291 -2.16 0.93 21.06
C MET A 291 -1.40 0.04 22.06
N PRO A 292 -0.32 0.52 22.68
CA PRO A 292 0.34 -0.22 23.74
C PRO A 292 -0.54 -0.23 25.01
N ALA A 293 -0.41 -1.28 25.82
CA ALA A 293 -1.15 -1.44 27.07
C ALA A 293 -0.95 -0.27 28.06
N GLU A 294 0.21 0.38 28.00
CA GLU A 294 0.50 1.63 28.71
C GLU A 294 1.17 2.61 27.74
N ALA A 295 0.65 3.84 27.68
CA ALA A 295 1.16 4.90 26.81
C ALA A 295 1.34 6.20 27.60
N THR A 296 2.40 6.93 27.28
CA THR A 296 2.59 8.32 27.72
C THR A 296 2.60 9.20 26.48
N LEU A 297 1.58 10.06 26.36
CA LEU A 297 1.41 10.98 25.25
C LEU A 297 1.73 12.42 25.67
N GLU A 298 2.22 13.21 24.71
CA GLU A 298 2.43 14.64 24.83
C GLU A 298 1.30 15.40 24.12
N ARG A 299 0.87 16.52 24.71
CA ARG A 299 -0.12 17.39 24.07
C ARG A 299 0.51 18.16 22.92
N ILE A 300 -0.17 18.19 21.79
CA ILE A 300 0.24 18.93 20.59
C ILE A 300 -0.89 19.80 20.03
N SER A 301 -0.57 20.64 19.05
CA SER A 301 -1.56 21.28 18.19
C SER A 301 -1.85 20.43 16.95
N GLU A 302 -3.00 20.67 16.30
CA GLU A 302 -3.35 19.99 15.05
C GLU A 302 -2.28 20.19 13.97
N GLN A 303 -1.65 21.37 13.92
CA GLN A 303 -0.60 21.70 12.95
C GLN A 303 0.72 20.95 13.17
N ASP A 304 0.88 20.31 14.32
CA ASP A 304 2.05 19.47 14.63
C ASP A 304 1.87 18.03 14.15
N ILE A 305 0.67 17.67 13.66
CA ILE A 305 0.41 16.37 13.06
C ILE A 305 1.09 16.33 11.69
N HIS A 306 1.89 15.28 11.49
CA HIS A 306 2.59 15.09 10.24
C HIS A 306 1.59 14.75 9.11
N VAL A 307 1.69 15.49 8.00
CA VAL A 307 1.00 15.18 6.74
C VAL A 307 1.99 14.48 5.83
N THR A 308 1.74 13.21 5.52
CA THR A 308 2.62 12.43 4.64
C THR A 308 2.48 12.93 3.20
N THR A 309 3.60 13.14 2.52
CA THR A 309 3.63 13.51 1.10
C THR A 309 4.11 12.36 0.21
N THR A 310 3.84 12.46 -1.10
CA THR A 310 4.16 11.39 -2.07
C THR A 310 5.63 10.98 -2.09
N ASP A 311 6.57 11.90 -1.79
CA ASP A 311 8.00 11.62 -1.73
C ASP A 311 8.44 10.84 -0.49
N GLU A 312 7.60 10.76 0.53
CA GLU A 312 7.83 9.98 1.75
C GLU A 312 7.34 8.53 1.64
N ILE A 313 6.53 8.24 0.61
CA ILE A 313 6.03 6.89 0.35
C ILE A 313 6.99 6.21 -0.61
N ALA A 314 7.64 5.15 -0.12
CA ALA A 314 8.37 4.23 -0.95
C ALA A 314 7.38 3.33 -1.70
N LEU A 315 6.82 3.82 -2.82
CA LEU A 315 6.17 2.96 -3.80
C LEU A 315 7.28 2.13 -4.47
N ASN A 316 7.66 1.04 -3.81
CA ASN A 316 8.91 0.31 -4.05
C ASN A 316 9.11 -0.19 -5.50
N GLU A 317 8.05 -0.25 -6.31
CA GLU A 317 8.14 -0.60 -7.72
C GLU A 317 9.11 0.27 -8.51
N VAL A 318 9.16 1.58 -8.23
CA VAL A 318 10.06 2.52 -8.96
C VAL A 318 11.53 2.17 -8.73
N VAL A 319 11.89 1.72 -7.52
CA VAL A 319 13.29 1.38 -7.20
C VAL A 319 13.70 0.05 -7.83
N TYR A 320 12.74 -0.85 -8.05
CA TYR A 320 12.95 -2.13 -8.74
C TYR A 320 12.82 -2.05 -10.27
N GLU A 321 12.58 -0.88 -10.86
CA GLU A 321 12.53 -0.68 -12.32
C GLU A 321 13.70 -1.38 -13.07
N PRO A 322 14.97 -1.34 -12.60
CA PRO A 322 16.07 -2.03 -13.26
C PRO A 322 15.87 -3.56 -13.32
N VAL A 323 15.29 -4.15 -12.27
CA VAL A 323 14.99 -5.59 -12.18
C VAL A 323 13.91 -5.95 -13.20
N PHE A 324 12.79 -5.22 -13.17
CA PHE A 324 11.68 -5.44 -14.10
C PHE A 324 12.11 -5.27 -15.55
N THR A 325 12.88 -4.22 -15.85
CA THR A 325 13.37 -3.95 -17.20
C THR A 325 14.21 -5.10 -17.73
N GLU A 326 15.15 -5.62 -16.93
CA GLU A 326 16.01 -6.71 -17.38
C GLU A 326 15.25 -8.03 -17.56
N ILE A 327 14.28 -8.31 -16.68
CA ILE A 327 13.42 -9.50 -16.80
C ILE A 327 12.52 -9.41 -18.03
N LEU A 328 11.86 -8.26 -18.25
CA LEU A 328 11.01 -8.03 -19.42
C LEU A 328 11.81 -8.09 -20.72
N ASP A 329 13.06 -7.62 -20.72
CA ASP A 329 13.98 -7.80 -21.84
C ASP A 329 14.16 -9.29 -22.18
N VAL A 330 14.41 -10.14 -21.17
CA VAL A 330 14.59 -11.59 -21.38
C VAL A 330 13.29 -12.27 -21.82
N ILE A 331 12.15 -11.86 -21.27
CA ILE A 331 10.84 -12.38 -21.70
C ILE A 331 10.58 -12.03 -23.17
N ASN A 332 10.81 -10.78 -23.57
CA ASN A 332 10.49 -10.31 -24.92
C ASN A 332 11.49 -10.76 -25.99
N TYR A 333 12.78 -10.89 -25.63
CA TYR A 333 13.85 -11.12 -26.60
C TYR A 333 14.58 -12.46 -26.41
N GLY A 334 14.24 -13.22 -25.38
CA GLY A 334 14.90 -14.47 -25.00
C GLY A 334 16.18 -14.25 -24.19
N TYR A 335 16.67 -15.33 -23.58
CA TYR A 335 17.92 -15.29 -22.82
C TYR A 335 19.13 -15.39 -23.77
N ASN A 336 20.10 -14.50 -23.59
CA ASN A 336 21.33 -14.49 -24.36
C ASN A 336 22.50 -14.97 -23.50
N ILE A 337 23.01 -16.17 -23.78
CA ILE A 337 24.12 -16.78 -23.04
C ILE A 337 25.43 -15.97 -23.07
N ASP A 338 25.58 -15.05 -24.03
CA ASP A 338 26.76 -14.18 -24.15
C ASP A 338 26.58 -12.81 -23.45
N ARG A 339 25.38 -12.52 -22.90
CA ARG A 339 25.08 -11.31 -22.11
C ARG A 339 25.26 -11.61 -20.63
N GLU A 340 25.87 -10.67 -19.90
CA GLU A 340 25.87 -10.66 -18.45
C GLU A 340 24.56 -10.01 -17.97
N TYR A 341 23.91 -10.65 -17.00
CA TYR A 341 22.64 -10.22 -16.41
C TYR A 341 22.87 -9.96 -14.93
N ASP A 342 22.42 -8.81 -14.46
CA ASP A 342 22.57 -8.40 -13.06
C ASP A 342 21.48 -9.00 -12.16
N TYR A 343 20.29 -9.25 -12.72
CA TYR A 343 19.10 -9.60 -11.97
C TYR A 343 18.44 -10.91 -12.44
N VAL A 344 18.58 -11.30 -13.70
CA VAL A 344 17.89 -12.51 -14.22
C VAL A 344 18.47 -13.79 -13.63
N SER A 345 17.65 -14.57 -12.92
CA SER A 345 18.07 -15.83 -12.31
C SER A 345 18.20 -16.98 -13.31
N GLY A 346 19.00 -17.97 -12.94
CA GLY A 346 19.20 -19.19 -13.73
C GLY A 346 17.91 -19.99 -13.91
N SER A 347 17.09 -20.10 -12.86
CA SER A 347 15.80 -20.79 -12.92
C SER A 347 14.81 -20.07 -13.84
N LEU A 348 14.71 -18.74 -13.78
CA LEU A 348 13.85 -17.96 -14.66
C LEU A 348 14.29 -18.09 -16.13
N SER A 349 15.60 -17.98 -16.39
CA SER A 349 16.14 -18.15 -17.74
C SER A 349 15.86 -19.53 -18.32
N GLU A 350 16.01 -20.60 -17.53
CA GLU A 350 15.72 -21.95 -18.00
C GLU A 350 14.23 -22.12 -18.31
N HIS A 351 13.38 -21.57 -17.45
CA HIS A 351 11.94 -21.71 -17.62
C HIS A 351 11.44 -20.98 -18.88
N ILE A 352 11.89 -19.74 -19.11
CA ILE A 352 11.55 -18.96 -20.31
C ILE A 352 12.02 -19.68 -21.59
N ASN A 353 13.22 -20.28 -21.58
CA ASN A 353 13.83 -20.79 -22.82
C ASN A 353 13.56 -22.28 -23.08
N TYR A 354 13.30 -23.07 -22.04
CA TYR A 354 13.20 -24.53 -22.12
C TYR A 354 11.98 -25.11 -21.38
N GLY A 355 11.32 -24.34 -20.51
CA GLY A 355 10.22 -24.80 -19.64
C GLY A 355 8.89 -25.04 -20.36
N GLY A 356 8.75 -24.57 -21.60
CA GLY A 356 7.53 -24.75 -22.39
C GLY A 356 6.39 -23.79 -22.02
N MET A 357 6.71 -22.67 -21.36
CA MET A 357 5.80 -21.52 -21.22
C MET A 357 5.20 -21.17 -22.57
N LYS A 358 3.88 -21.03 -22.61
CA LYS A 358 3.16 -20.59 -23.80
C LYS A 358 3.22 -19.09 -23.95
N ASP A 359 3.08 -18.38 -22.83
CA ASP A 359 3.20 -16.94 -22.78
C ASP A 359 3.89 -16.51 -21.47
N PRO A 360 5.22 -16.30 -21.50
CA PRO A 360 5.97 -15.90 -20.31
C PRO A 360 5.51 -14.56 -19.72
N LEU A 361 4.83 -13.68 -20.49
CA LEU A 361 4.28 -12.43 -19.95
C LEU A 361 3.06 -12.69 -19.05
N ASP A 362 2.28 -13.73 -19.34
CA ASP A 362 1.10 -14.10 -18.54
C ASP A 362 1.48 -15.07 -17.38
N GLU A 363 2.58 -15.81 -17.52
CA GLU A 363 2.99 -16.85 -16.58
C GLU A 363 3.98 -16.36 -15.50
N VAL A 364 4.77 -15.32 -15.77
CA VAL A 364 5.71 -14.74 -14.80
C VAL A 364 5.06 -13.60 -14.05
N GLY A 365 4.97 -13.72 -12.73
CA GLY A 365 4.42 -12.72 -11.83
C GLY A 365 5.44 -12.24 -10.81
N TYR A 366 5.02 -11.25 -10.01
CA TYR A 366 5.82 -10.73 -8.91
C TYR A 366 4.98 -10.44 -7.67
N ARG A 367 5.66 -10.25 -6.54
CA ARG A 367 5.08 -9.77 -5.30
C ARG A 367 6.07 -8.85 -4.59
N LEU A 368 5.58 -7.77 -3.99
CA LEU A 368 6.34 -6.93 -3.08
C LEU A 368 5.87 -7.17 -1.65
N GLU A 369 6.77 -7.55 -0.77
CA GLU A 369 6.44 -7.85 0.62
C GLU A 369 7.66 -7.69 1.52
N ASP A 370 7.49 -7.05 2.67
CA ASP A 370 8.50 -6.96 3.74
C ASP A 370 8.60 -8.31 4.48
N ILE A 371 9.47 -9.18 3.99
CA ILE A 371 9.71 -10.54 4.49
C ILE A 371 10.72 -10.49 5.65
N SER A 372 11.77 -9.68 5.50
CA SER A 372 12.81 -9.52 6.51
C SER A 372 12.25 -8.90 7.80
N GLY A 373 11.31 -7.94 7.66
CA GLY A 373 10.72 -7.18 8.76
C GLY A 373 11.47 -5.88 9.06
N ASP A 374 12.31 -5.41 8.14
CA ASP A 374 13.10 -4.18 8.27
C ASP A 374 12.36 -2.92 7.79
N GLY A 375 11.15 -3.10 7.25
CA GLY A 375 10.32 -2.03 6.69
C GLY A 375 10.56 -1.80 5.19
N ILE A 376 11.49 -2.52 4.55
CA ILE A 376 11.77 -2.43 3.12
C ILE A 376 11.19 -3.67 2.43
N PRO A 377 10.10 -3.54 1.66
CA PRO A 377 9.57 -4.63 0.85
C PRO A 377 10.60 -5.25 -0.11
N GLU A 378 10.77 -6.56 0.02
CA GLU A 378 11.49 -7.36 -0.95
C GLU A 378 10.62 -7.68 -2.17
N LEU A 379 11.24 -7.65 -3.35
CA LEU A 379 10.63 -8.11 -4.59
C LEU A 379 10.85 -9.61 -4.75
N LEU A 380 9.78 -10.37 -4.89
CA LEU A 380 9.80 -11.77 -5.30
C LEU A 380 9.35 -11.85 -6.75
N ILE A 381 10.12 -12.56 -7.58
CA ILE A 381 9.73 -12.92 -8.95
C ILE A 381 9.47 -14.42 -9.01
N GLY A 382 8.34 -14.83 -9.58
CA GLY A 382 7.94 -16.22 -9.63
C GLY A 382 6.94 -16.56 -10.72
N TYR A 383 6.44 -17.79 -10.69
CA TYR A 383 5.39 -18.28 -11.58
C TYR A 383 4.57 -19.38 -10.89
N ASP A 384 3.33 -19.59 -11.30
CA ASP A 384 2.47 -20.65 -10.76
C ASP A 384 2.58 -21.95 -11.58
N ALA A 385 2.71 -23.09 -10.90
CA ALA A 385 2.69 -24.40 -11.54
C ALA A 385 1.33 -24.73 -12.22
N ASP A 386 0.26 -24.05 -11.80
CA ASP A 386 -1.11 -24.26 -12.28
C ASP A 386 -1.33 -23.87 -13.75
N TYR A 387 -0.47 -23.01 -14.31
CA TYR A 387 -0.48 -22.74 -15.75
C TYR A 387 -0.09 -23.97 -16.58
N LEU A 388 0.47 -25.01 -15.94
CA LEU A 388 0.87 -26.25 -16.57
C LEU A 388 0.06 -27.49 -16.16
N HIS A 389 -0.47 -27.67 -14.93
CA HIS A 389 -1.50 -28.69 -14.57
C HIS A 389 -2.06 -28.55 -13.13
N ASN A 390 -3.40 -28.60 -13.00
CA ASN A 390 -4.25 -28.55 -11.78
C ASN A 390 -3.63 -28.99 -10.43
N GLY A 391 -3.39 -28.03 -9.55
CA GLY A 391 -3.03 -28.13 -8.12
C GLY A 391 -1.89 -27.19 -7.72
N GLY A 392 -2.04 -25.87 -7.85
CA GLY A 392 -0.96 -24.88 -7.96
C GLY A 392 -0.05 -24.70 -6.76
N GLU A 393 1.22 -25.06 -6.95
CA GLU A 393 2.33 -24.54 -6.17
C GLU A 393 2.95 -23.34 -6.92
N SER A 394 3.21 -22.22 -6.24
CA SER A 394 3.97 -21.10 -6.80
C SER A 394 5.47 -21.31 -6.61
N TYR A 395 6.25 -21.08 -7.65
CA TYR A 395 7.71 -21.17 -7.60
C TYR A 395 8.34 -19.78 -7.64
N ILE A 396 9.29 -19.54 -6.75
CA ILE A 396 10.07 -18.32 -6.66
C ILE A 396 11.36 -18.52 -7.45
N THR A 397 11.66 -17.59 -8.34
CA THR A 397 12.85 -17.63 -9.19
C THR A 397 13.91 -16.64 -8.74
N GLY A 398 13.52 -15.55 -8.08
CA GLY A 398 14.43 -14.56 -7.51
C GLY A 398 13.78 -13.78 -6.36
N ILE A 399 14.62 -13.33 -5.42
CA ILE A 399 14.26 -12.43 -4.33
C ILE A 399 15.28 -11.29 -4.34
N TYR A 400 14.80 -10.06 -4.28
CA TYR A 400 15.60 -8.84 -4.32
C TYR A 400 15.20 -7.94 -3.16
N THR A 401 16.17 -7.26 -2.56
CA THR A 401 15.95 -6.24 -1.53
C THR A 401 16.51 -4.89 -2.00
N ILE A 402 16.20 -3.80 -1.29
CA ILE A 402 16.81 -2.50 -1.53
C ILE A 402 17.92 -2.25 -0.50
N LYS A 403 19.15 -2.08 -1.00
CA LYS A 403 20.29 -1.64 -0.19
C LYS A 403 20.87 -0.36 -0.77
N ASP A 404 21.08 0.66 0.08
CA ASP A 404 21.61 1.96 -0.34
C ASP A 404 20.83 2.59 -1.54
N GLY A 405 19.51 2.41 -1.54
CA GLY A 405 18.61 2.93 -2.59
C GLY A 405 18.71 2.20 -3.94
N LYS A 406 19.26 0.98 -3.98
CA LYS A 406 19.38 0.17 -5.20
C LYS A 406 18.94 -1.27 -4.96
N PRO A 407 18.36 -1.93 -5.99
CA PRO A 407 18.03 -3.33 -5.89
C PRO A 407 19.30 -4.19 -5.83
N VAL A 408 19.30 -5.13 -4.89
CA VAL A 408 20.34 -6.14 -4.66
C VAL A 408 19.68 -7.51 -4.70
N VAL A 409 20.33 -8.47 -5.37
CA VAL A 409 19.88 -9.86 -5.41
C VAL A 409 20.17 -10.52 -4.06
N THR A 410 19.11 -10.94 -3.36
CA THR A 410 19.21 -11.71 -2.11
C THR A 410 19.21 -13.20 -2.40
N TYR A 411 18.32 -13.65 -3.29
CA TYR A 411 18.25 -15.02 -3.78
C TYR A 411 18.11 -15.03 -5.30
N ALA A 412 18.92 -15.83 -5.97
CA ALA A 412 18.76 -16.15 -7.38
C ALA A 412 18.72 -17.67 -7.56
N GLY A 413 17.59 -18.17 -8.04
CA GLY A 413 17.43 -19.60 -8.30
C GLY A 413 18.45 -20.09 -9.34
N GLY A 414 19.13 -21.19 -9.02
CA GLY A 414 20.01 -21.87 -9.97
C GLY A 414 19.21 -22.55 -11.08
N THR A 415 19.88 -22.88 -12.18
CA THR A 415 19.33 -23.78 -13.22
C THR A 415 18.94 -25.11 -12.58
N LYS A 416 17.76 -25.64 -12.90
CA LYS A 416 17.11 -26.82 -12.31
C LYS A 416 16.86 -26.68 -10.82
N GLY A 417 16.74 -25.43 -10.36
CA GLY A 417 16.32 -25.08 -9.03
C GLY A 417 14.81 -24.91 -8.95
N SER A 418 14.21 -25.36 -7.85
CA SER A 418 12.89 -24.93 -7.42
C SER A 418 13.03 -24.22 -6.07
N CYS A 419 12.31 -23.13 -5.89
CA CYS A 419 12.14 -22.47 -4.61
C CYS A 419 10.66 -22.24 -4.38
N ARG A 420 10.18 -22.50 -3.16
CA ARG A 420 8.78 -22.29 -2.79
C ARG A 420 8.70 -21.69 -1.40
N ARG A 421 7.64 -20.95 -1.16
CA ARG A 421 7.36 -20.40 0.18
C ARG A 421 6.84 -21.51 1.09
N LEU A 422 7.40 -21.62 2.29
CA LEU A 422 6.94 -22.56 3.33
C LEU A 422 5.95 -21.89 4.27
N ASP A 423 6.21 -20.64 4.64
CA ASP A 423 5.36 -19.79 5.47
C ASP A 423 5.70 -18.30 5.25
N GLU A 424 5.24 -17.43 6.14
CA GLU A 424 5.43 -15.99 6.03
C GLU A 424 6.89 -15.55 5.90
N LYS A 425 7.86 -16.27 6.49
CA LYS A 425 9.27 -15.86 6.53
C LYS A 425 10.26 -16.86 5.94
N ARG A 426 9.82 -18.09 5.69
CA ARG A 426 10.69 -19.20 5.29
C ARG A 426 10.39 -19.70 3.90
N PHE A 427 11.45 -20.15 3.25
CA PHE A 427 11.47 -20.69 1.90
C PHE A 427 12.13 -22.06 1.90
N ALA A 428 11.69 -22.94 1.01
CA ALA A 428 12.37 -24.19 0.69
C ALA A 428 12.98 -24.08 -0.71
N SER A 429 14.26 -24.40 -0.83
CA SER A 429 14.96 -24.47 -2.11
C SER A 429 15.49 -25.87 -2.34
N SER A 430 15.39 -26.35 -3.58
CA SER A 430 16.03 -27.58 -4.06
C SER A 430 16.71 -27.30 -5.39
N VAL A 431 17.98 -27.68 -5.55
CA VAL A 431 18.77 -27.47 -6.76
C VAL A 431 19.56 -28.74 -7.08
N SER A 432 19.49 -29.20 -8.33
CA SER A 432 20.32 -30.31 -8.82
C SER A 432 21.49 -29.79 -9.67
N GLY A 433 22.71 -30.04 -9.21
CA GLY A 433 23.95 -29.75 -9.92
C GLY A 433 24.45 -30.90 -10.83
N GLY A 434 23.70 -32.00 -10.93
CA GLY A 434 24.08 -33.20 -11.69
C GLY A 434 23.76 -34.49 -10.96
N VAL A 435 24.39 -35.61 -11.38
CA VAL A 435 24.09 -36.96 -10.87
C VAL A 435 24.52 -37.16 -9.41
N SER A 436 25.53 -36.44 -8.93
CA SER A 436 26.11 -36.61 -7.59
C SER A 436 25.88 -35.43 -6.63
N LEU A 437 25.37 -34.29 -7.12
CA LEU A 437 25.16 -33.09 -6.32
C LEU A 437 23.70 -32.64 -6.41
N THR A 438 22.99 -32.80 -5.29
CA THR A 438 21.71 -32.17 -5.02
C THR A 438 21.84 -31.39 -3.74
N VAL A 439 21.29 -30.19 -3.69
CA VAL A 439 21.22 -29.33 -2.50
C VAL A 439 19.75 -29.05 -2.25
N THR A 440 19.27 -29.32 -1.04
CA THR A 440 17.89 -29.02 -0.63
C THR A 440 17.86 -28.48 0.80
N GLY A 441 16.93 -27.62 1.12
CA GLY A 441 16.82 -27.10 2.48
C GLY A 441 15.89 -25.92 2.63
N ALA A 442 15.79 -25.43 3.86
CA ALA A 442 14.98 -24.28 4.22
C ALA A 442 15.86 -23.08 4.61
N PHE A 443 15.42 -21.88 4.27
CA PHE A 443 16.09 -20.64 4.63
C PHE A 443 15.09 -19.51 4.91
N HIS A 444 15.57 -18.48 5.60
CA HIS A 444 14.92 -17.17 5.73
C HIS A 444 15.90 -16.08 5.31
N LEU A 445 15.43 -14.83 5.22
CA LEU A 445 16.29 -13.68 4.94
C LEU A 445 16.93 -13.14 6.23
N SER A 446 18.09 -12.52 6.14
CA SER A 446 18.69 -11.75 7.23
C SER A 446 17.78 -10.60 7.66
N ASP A 447 18.01 -10.08 8.88
CA ASP A 447 17.25 -8.95 9.43
C ASP A 447 17.32 -7.68 8.56
N ASP A 448 18.31 -7.57 7.65
CA ASP A 448 18.45 -6.46 6.68
C ASP A 448 18.07 -6.88 5.23
N GLY A 449 17.42 -8.04 5.07
CA GLY A 449 16.95 -8.57 3.79
C GLY A 449 18.04 -8.94 2.78
N CYS A 450 19.32 -8.70 3.09
CA CYS A 450 20.41 -8.74 2.11
C CYS A 450 21.04 -10.11 1.91
N ASP A 451 20.87 -11.03 2.85
CA ASP A 451 21.49 -12.35 2.82
C ASP A 451 20.45 -13.46 3.08
N ILE A 452 20.71 -14.66 2.55
CA ILE A 452 19.99 -15.86 2.96
C ILE A 452 20.63 -16.48 4.20
N ILE A 453 19.80 -16.87 5.16
CA ILE A 453 20.20 -17.60 6.36
C ILE A 453 19.59 -19.01 6.29
N TRP A 454 20.45 -20.02 6.16
CA TRP A 454 20.02 -21.41 6.10
C TRP A 454 19.56 -21.89 7.48
N ASP A 455 18.28 -22.26 7.57
CA ASP A 455 17.73 -22.95 8.73
C ASP A 455 18.28 -24.38 8.77
N ASP A 456 18.21 -25.05 7.63
CA ASP A 456 18.74 -26.39 7.39
C ASP A 456 19.13 -26.54 5.93
N CYS A 457 20.35 -27.03 5.67
CA CYS A 457 20.88 -27.29 4.33
C CYS A 457 21.35 -28.75 4.26
N TYR A 458 20.76 -29.51 3.36
CA TYR A 458 21.10 -30.88 3.06
C TYR A 458 21.72 -30.95 1.66
N PHE A 459 22.83 -31.66 1.51
CA PHE A 459 23.42 -31.86 0.20
C PHE A 459 24.05 -33.24 0.02
N THR A 460 24.17 -33.66 -1.23
CA THR A 460 24.94 -34.83 -1.60
C THR A 460 26.30 -34.44 -2.17
N ASP A 461 27.33 -35.22 -1.90
CA ASP A 461 28.66 -35.03 -2.49
C ASP A 461 29.33 -36.39 -2.78
N GLU A 462 30.24 -36.43 -3.75
CA GLU A 462 30.98 -37.63 -4.08
C GLU A 462 32.11 -37.88 -3.08
N LYS A 463 32.12 -39.07 -2.47
CA LYS A 463 33.18 -39.51 -1.56
C LYS A 463 34.41 -39.97 -2.33
N GLU A 464 35.56 -40.05 -1.64
CA GLU A 464 36.82 -40.53 -2.23
C GLU A 464 36.71 -41.95 -2.84
N ASP A 465 35.79 -42.78 -2.37
CA ASP A 465 35.55 -44.13 -2.88
C ASP A 465 34.55 -44.20 -4.06
N GLY A 466 34.05 -43.04 -4.51
CA GLY A 466 33.08 -42.90 -5.59
C GLY A 466 31.63 -43.18 -5.18
N SER A 467 31.35 -43.39 -3.89
CA SER A 467 29.98 -43.45 -3.36
C SER A 467 29.42 -42.04 -3.09
N VAL A 468 28.10 -41.92 -2.99
CA VAL A 468 27.44 -40.66 -2.64
C VAL A 468 27.36 -40.54 -1.12
N GLY A 469 27.86 -39.44 -0.57
CA GLY A 469 27.65 -39.03 0.81
C GLY A 469 26.46 -38.08 0.92
N TYR A 470 25.82 -38.08 2.08
CA TYR A 470 24.69 -37.22 2.42
C TYR A 470 25.08 -36.39 3.64
N PHE A 471 24.98 -35.08 3.50
CA PHE A 471 25.54 -34.12 4.45
C PHE A 471 24.51 -33.09 4.86
N HIS A 472 24.62 -32.61 6.10
CA HIS A 472 23.79 -31.56 6.67
C HIS A 472 24.63 -30.46 7.32
N ASN A 473 24.20 -29.21 7.17
CA ASN A 473 24.65 -28.09 7.99
C ASN A 473 23.62 -26.94 8.01
N LYS A 474 23.88 -25.91 8.81
CA LYS A 474 23.07 -24.67 8.90
C LYS A 474 23.78 -23.44 8.32
N THR A 475 24.81 -23.66 7.52
CA THR A 475 25.64 -22.59 6.95
C THR A 475 25.43 -22.40 5.46
N GLY A 476 24.78 -23.36 4.78
CA GLY A 476 24.65 -23.39 3.33
C GLY A 476 25.92 -23.77 2.58
N VAL A 477 27.03 -24.06 3.29
CA VAL A 477 28.31 -24.38 2.67
C VAL A 477 28.27 -25.82 2.16
N ILE A 478 28.45 -26.00 0.86
CA ILE A 478 28.54 -27.31 0.20
C ILE A 478 29.98 -27.83 0.31
N ASP A 479 30.35 -28.32 1.49
CA ASP A 479 31.67 -28.87 1.80
C ASP A 479 31.53 -29.99 2.84
N ALA A 480 31.80 -31.23 2.41
CA ALA A 480 31.73 -32.41 3.26
C ALA A 480 32.62 -32.31 4.52
N SER A 481 33.76 -31.62 4.44
CA SER A 481 34.69 -31.48 5.58
C SER A 481 34.19 -30.50 6.65
N ARG A 482 33.18 -29.71 6.33
CA ARG A 482 32.57 -28.70 7.20
C ARG A 482 31.13 -29.04 7.58
N SER A 483 30.69 -30.25 7.30
CA SER A 483 29.29 -30.68 7.45
C SER A 483 29.19 -31.98 8.23
N GLU A 484 28.00 -32.27 8.75
CA GLU A 484 27.71 -33.54 9.40
C GLU A 484 27.31 -34.57 8.34
N GLU A 485 28.02 -35.69 8.28
CA GLU A 485 27.59 -36.83 7.44
C GLU A 485 26.45 -37.58 8.15
N MET A 486 25.36 -37.81 7.42
CA MET A 486 24.14 -38.38 7.97
C MET A 486 24.15 -39.91 7.92
N GLU A 487 23.76 -40.55 9.03
CA GLU A 487 23.41 -41.98 9.03
C GLU A 487 22.06 -42.20 8.30
N ASN A 488 21.98 -43.19 7.42
CA ASN A 488 20.81 -43.44 6.54
C ASN A 488 20.38 -42.21 5.73
N GLY A 489 21.36 -41.42 5.28
CA GLY A 489 21.10 -40.17 4.59
C GLY A 489 20.29 -40.31 3.30
N ASP A 490 20.30 -41.47 2.64
CA ASP A 490 19.47 -41.75 1.47
C ASP A 490 17.98 -41.77 1.80
N GLU A 491 17.58 -42.39 2.91
CA GLU A 491 16.18 -42.40 3.37
C GLU A 491 15.73 -40.99 3.75
N VAL A 492 16.54 -40.27 4.54
CA VAL A 492 16.19 -38.91 5.00
C VAL A 492 16.11 -37.92 3.84
N PHE A 493 17.04 -37.99 2.89
CA PHE A 493 17.05 -37.08 1.73
C PHE A 493 15.83 -37.30 0.81
N ASN A 494 15.34 -38.54 0.73
CA ASN A 494 14.12 -38.87 -0.02
C ASN A 494 12.83 -38.44 0.69
N GLU A 495 12.84 -38.26 2.02
CA GLU A 495 11.67 -37.74 2.77
C GLU A 495 11.57 -36.21 2.69
N ILE A 496 12.69 -35.51 2.49
CA ILE A 496 12.77 -34.04 2.45
C ILE A 496 12.45 -33.49 1.05
N MET A 497 12.79 -34.24 0.00
CA MET A 497 12.47 -33.92 -1.40
C MET A 497 11.02 -34.26 -1.72
#